data_AF-A0A920IT06-F1
#
_entry.id   AF-A0A920IT06-F1
#
_cell.length_a   1.000
_cell.length_b   1.000
_cell.length_c   1.000
_cell.angle_alpha   90.00
_cell.angle_beta   90.00
_cell.angle_gamma   90.00
#
_symmetry.space_group_name_H-M   'P 1'
#
loop_
_entity.id
_entity.type
_entity.pdbx_description
1 polymer ?
#
loop_
_entity_poly.entity_id
_entity_poly.type
_entity_poly.pdbx_seq_one_letter_code
_entity_poly.pdbx_strand_id
1 'polypeptide(L)' 'MDAKTTFTCSGVFAVKCKLVDRHLYGIANMGTRPTVDGESPVLEVHLFDFDQNIYGQRLEIEFIKNS' A
#
# COMPACT_ATOMS: atom_id res chain seq x y z
N MET A 1 -22.25 18.11 6.04
CA MET A 1 -22.41 16.65 6.20
C MET A 1 -21.47 16.04 5.19
N ASP A 2 -20.24 15.79 5.60
CA ASP A 2 -19.19 15.34 4.69
C ASP A 2 -19.37 13.86 4.45
N ALA A 3 -19.45 13.48 3.17
CA ALA A 3 -19.59 12.09 2.77
C ALA A 3 -18.39 11.31 3.30
N LYS A 4 -18.63 10.42 4.27
CA LYS A 4 -17.63 9.50 4.78
C LYS A 4 -17.17 8.61 3.61
N THR A 5 -16.00 8.90 3.04
CA THR A 5 -15.40 8.09 1.98
C THR A 5 -15.02 6.74 2.58
N THR A 6 -15.93 5.78 2.53
CA THR A 6 -15.69 4.42 2.96
C THR A 6 -14.87 3.70 1.89
N PHE A 7 -13.59 3.43 2.18
CA PHE A 7 -12.77 2.58 1.34
C PHE A 7 -13.22 1.12 1.51
N THR A 8 -13.68 0.49 0.43
CA THR A 8 -14.13 -0.91 0.43
C THR A 8 -12.99 -1.92 0.32
N CYS A 9 -11.77 -1.47 0.03
CA CYS A 9 -10.59 -2.32 -0.17
C CYS A 9 -9.68 -2.37 1.07
N SER A 10 -10.24 -2.44 2.28
CA SER A 10 -9.45 -2.65 3.49
C SER A 10 -9.05 -4.12 3.63
N GLY A 11 -7.77 -4.40 3.88
CA GLY A 11 -7.29 -5.76 4.03
C GLY A 11 -5.79 -5.93 3.82
N VAL A 12 -5.37 -7.20 3.80
CA VAL A 12 -4.00 -7.64 3.55
C VAL A 12 -3.94 -8.27 2.16
N PHE A 13 -3.00 -7.83 1.34
CA PHE A 13 -2.90 -8.25 -0.06
C PHE A 13 -1.47 -8.66 -0.39
N ALA A 14 -1.33 -9.73 -1.18
CA ALA A 14 -0.07 -9.96 -1.89
C ALA A 14 0.09 -8.90 -2.98
N VAL A 15 1.29 -8.35 -3.12
CA VAL A 15 1.58 -7.30 -4.10
C VAL A 15 2.84 -7.59 -4.89
N LYS A 16 2.80 -7.19 -6.15
CA LYS A 16 3.98 -7.00 -6.98
C LYS A 16 4.31 -5.52 -7.01
N CYS A 17 5.57 -5.18 -6.79
CA CYS A 17 6.01 -3.80 -6.72
C CYS A 17 7.06 -3.55 -7.80
N LYS A 18 7.02 -2.39 -8.43
CA LYS A 18 8.06 -1.95 -9.37
C LYS A 18 8.77 -0.73 -8.79
N LEU A 19 10.06 -0.90 -8.52
CA LEU A 19 10.97 0.17 -8.13
C LEU A 19 11.93 0.42 -9.29
N VAL A 20 11.75 1.53 -9.99
CA VAL A 20 12.52 1.84 -11.22
C VAL A 20 12.36 0.68 -12.21
N ASP A 21 13.41 -0.11 -12.47
CA ASP A 21 13.41 -1.24 -13.39
C ASP A 21 13.42 -2.61 -12.68
N ARG A 22 13.31 -2.63 -11.36
CA ARG A 22 13.29 -3.86 -10.55
C ARG A 22 11.87 -4.20 -10.12
N HIS A 23 11.50 -5.46 -10.33
CA HIS A 23 10.29 -6.03 -9.75
C HIS A 23 10.60 -6.68 -8.41
N LEU A 24 9.76 -6.41 -7.43
CA LEU A 24 9.81 -6.91 -6.06
C LEU A 24 8.44 -7.51 -5.70
N TYR A 25 8.40 -8.31 -4.64
CA TYR A 25 7.17 -8.85 -4.09
C TYR A 25 7.06 -8.48 -2.62
N GLY A 26 5.83 -8.43 -2.12
CA GLY A 26 5.58 -8.10 -0.73
C GLY A 26 4.14 -8.32 -0.33
N ILE A 27 3.83 -7.86 0.88
CA ILE A 27 2.49 -7.80 1.44
C ILE A 27 2.13 -6.34 1.67
N ALA A 28 0.94 -5.94 1.24
CA ALA A 28 0.40 -4.62 1.48
C ALA A 28 -0.78 -4.67 2.45
N ASN A 29 -0.74 -3.80 3.46
CA ASN A 29 -1.89 -3.45 4.29
C ASN A 29 -2.54 -2.19 3.71
N MET A 30 -3.82 -2.30 3.33
CA MET A 30 -4.64 -1.15 2.94
C MET A 30 -5.71 -0.93 4.00
N GLY A 31 -5.83 0.29 4.51
CA GLY A 31 -6.80 0.62 5.55
C GLY A 31 -6.93 2.11 5.80
N THR A 32 -7.50 2.47 6.95
CA THR A 32 -7.59 3.86 7.41
C THR A 32 -6.85 4.04 8.74
N ARG A 33 -6.16 5.17 8.89
CA ARG A 33 -5.58 5.58 10.17
C ARG A 33 -6.40 6.76 10.71
N PRO A 34 -6.87 6.70 11.97
CA PRO A 34 -7.43 7.87 12.64
C PRO A 34 -6.37 8.97 12.75
N THR A 35 -6.68 10.14 12.23
CA THR A 35 -5.90 11.37 12.38
C THR A 35 -6.72 12.40 13.15
N VAL A 36 -6.05 13.44 13.65
CA VAL A 36 -6.73 14.52 14.39
C VAL A 36 -7.81 15.20 13.54
N ASP A 37 -7.65 15.20 12.21
CA ASP A 37 -8.55 15.84 11.24
C ASP A 37 -9.51 14.86 10.53
N GLY A 38 -9.56 13.58 10.92
CA GLY A 38 -10.47 12.58 10.33
C GLY A 38 -9.88 11.19 10.14
N GLU A 39 -10.36 10.45 9.14
CA GLU A 39 -9.77 9.15 8.73
C GLU A 39 -9.04 9.36 7.39
N SER A 40 -7.77 8.95 7.32
CA SER A 40 -6.99 9.00 6.06
C SER A 40 -6.66 7.59 5.58
N PRO A 41 -6.76 7.31 4.27
CA PRO A 41 -6.34 6.03 3.72
C PRO A 41 -4.83 5.87 3.87
N VAL A 42 -4.39 4.65 4.19
CA VAL A 42 -2.98 4.30 4.30
C VAL A 42 -2.74 3.00 3.53
N LEU A 43 -1.67 3.00 2.74
CA LEU A 43 -1.11 1.83 2.08
C LEU A 43 0.30 1.60 2.63
N GLU A 44 0.47 0.54 3.42
CA GLU A 44 1.77 0.13 3.97
C GLU A 44 2.24 -1.14 3.27
N VAL A 45 3.44 -1.14 2.71
CA VAL A 45 4.00 -2.28 1.97
C VAL A 45 5.24 -2.81 2.67
N HIS A 46 5.25 -4.11 2.96
CA HIS A 46 6.42 -4.84 3.41
C HIS A 46 6.99 -5.64 2.23
N LEU A 47 8.15 -5.22 1.72
CA LEU A 47 8.86 -5.87 0.63
C LEU A 47 9.68 -7.05 1.16
N PHE A 48 9.65 -8.20 0.48
CA PHE A 48 10.43 -9.37 0.84
C PHE A 48 11.91 -9.20 0.46
N ASP A 49 12.80 -9.73 1.30
CA ASP A 49 14.25 -9.76 1.09
C ASP A 49 14.84 -8.40 0.67
N PHE A 50 14.36 -7.33 1.30
CA PHE A 50 14.66 -5.96 0.92
C PHE A 50 15.23 -5.15 2.10
N ASP A 51 16.42 -4.59 1.91
CA ASP A 51 17.21 -3.93 2.97
C ASP A 51 17.72 -2.53 2.58
N GLN A 52 17.13 -1.91 1.55
CA GLN A 52 17.60 -0.64 1.00
C GLN A 52 16.69 0.54 1.36
N ASN A 53 17.27 1.72 1.52
CA ASN A 53 16.52 2.97 1.72
C ASN A 53 16.05 3.55 0.38
N ILE A 54 14.74 3.71 0.22
CA ILE A 54 14.12 4.23 -1.01
C ILE A 54 13.21 5.44 -0.76
N TYR A 55 13.40 6.14 0.35
CA TYR A 55 12.68 7.38 0.66
C TYR A 55 12.77 8.38 -0.50
N GLY A 56 11.63 8.96 -0.88
CA GLY A 56 11.52 9.89 -2.00
C GLY A 56 11.48 9.23 -3.39
N GLN A 57 11.66 7.91 -3.49
CA GLN A 57 11.52 7.18 -4.76
C GLN A 57 10.08 6.76 -5.00
N ARG A 58 9.70 6.65 -6.29
CA ARG A 58 8.40 6.14 -6.71
C ARG A 58 8.41 4.62 -6.69
N LEU A 59 7.46 4.03 -5.96
CA LEU A 59 7.18 2.60 -5.96
C LEU A 59 5.79 2.37 -6.55
N GLU A 60 5.71 1.64 -7.65
CA GLU A 60 4.42 1.27 -8.25
C GLU A 60 3.95 -0.05 -7.64
N ILE A 61 2.66 -0.13 -7.28
CA ILE A 61 2.06 -1.26 -6.57
C ILE A 61 0.96 -1.88 -7.43
N GLU A 62 1.05 -3.19 -7.63
CA GLU A 62 0.04 -4.01 -8.29
C GLU A 62 -0.49 -5.04 -7.29
N PHE A 63 -1.79 -5.00 -7.03
CA PHE A 63 -2.47 -5.98 -6.18
C PHE A 63 -2.63 -7.31 -6.91
N ILE A 64 -2.09 -8.38 -6.35
CA ILE A 64 -2.22 -9.72 -6.92
C ILE A 64 -3.59 -10.27 -6.53
N LYS A 65 -4.41 -10.58 -7.53
CA LYS A 65 -5.70 -11.25 -7.34
C LYS A 65 -5.55 -12.71 -7.75
N ASN A 66 -5.95 -13.63 -6.88
CA ASN A 66 -6.19 -15.01 -7.29
C ASN A 66 -7.56 -15.05 -7.95
N SER A 67 -7.57 -15.32 -9.26
CA SER A 67 -8.77 -15.61 -10.05
C SER A 67 -9.29 -17.02 -9.79
#